data_AF-B4SJZ4-F1
#
_entry.id   AF-B4SJZ4-F1
#
_cell.length_a   1.000
_cell.length_b   1.000
_cell.length_c   1.000
_cell.angle_alpha   90.00
_cell.angle_beta   90.00
_cell.angle_gamma   90.00
#
_symmetry.space_group_name_H-M   'P 1'
#
loop_
_entity.id
_entity.type
_entity.pdbx_description
1 polymer ?
#
loop_
_entity_poly.entity_id
_entity_poly.type
_entity_poly.pdbx_seq_one_letter_code
_entity_poly.pdbx_strand_id
1 'polypeptide(L)'
;MNRFPPLLLACVMAILHGPVVASTADPTQPPRVLLVVSSEGRDQGRIRPGFEMDEFAQAWLILRRNGFEIDVASPRGGAVEADKYNAAEPFNAAVLADPLAVRALAATLPTAQLRAGDYRGVLVIGGKGAMFDLPADSALQRTIATIWEQGGVVAAVCHGPAALAGIRLGNGRALVEGRSMTGFSEEEEALFGKRWAKEFAFQLEPRMRELGARWQEAPLMMPKVVVDGRLVTGQNPYSTPVLAEAFVRASGQVPVAREPWRDERSMALVERHLKLRDEQAVQQLARHPVDYHVELIGILGFYQLQAAQTPAAIADALAIMQLARPHMDEPRLDVAMAEAHWRLGDATHARTQLQAVLEKQPALEEAKALLARMQP
;
A
#
# COMPACT_ATOMS: atom_id res chain seq x y z
N MET A 1 16.08 14.80 -74.74
CA MET A 1 15.48 15.20 -73.43
C MET A 1 15.01 13.92 -72.73
N ASN A 2 15.94 13.16 -72.15
CA ASN A 2 16.21 13.10 -70.71
C ASN A 2 14.96 12.94 -69.84
N ARG A 3 14.81 11.76 -69.23
CA ARG A 3 14.56 11.59 -67.78
C ARG A 3 14.73 10.12 -67.37
N PHE A 4 15.73 9.90 -66.51
CA PHE A 4 16.06 8.66 -65.81
C PHE A 4 14.94 8.21 -64.85
N PRO A 5 14.82 6.91 -64.51
CA PRO A 5 14.08 6.48 -63.33
C PRO A 5 14.93 6.67 -62.06
N PRO A 6 14.33 6.84 -60.87
CA PRO A 6 15.06 7.13 -59.64
C PRO A 6 15.64 5.85 -59.02
N LEU A 7 16.87 5.94 -58.52
CA LEU A 7 17.46 4.97 -57.59
C LEU A 7 16.66 4.96 -56.27
N LEU A 8 16.19 3.78 -55.86
CA LEU A 8 15.76 3.50 -54.50
C LEU A 8 17.01 3.38 -53.60
N LEU A 9 17.25 4.39 -52.78
CA LEU A 9 18.27 4.37 -51.73
C LEU A 9 17.64 3.76 -50.47
N ALA A 10 17.85 2.46 -50.25
CA ALA A 10 17.50 1.79 -49.00
C ALA A 10 18.56 2.12 -47.93
N CYS A 11 18.28 3.07 -47.05
CA CYS A 11 19.06 3.30 -45.84
C CYS A 11 18.80 2.18 -44.83
N VAL A 12 19.66 1.17 -44.80
CA VAL A 12 19.72 0.18 -43.71
C VAL A 12 20.36 0.86 -42.50
N MET A 13 19.54 1.28 -41.53
CA MET A 13 20.04 1.65 -40.20
C MET A 13 20.48 0.39 -39.48
N ALA A 14 21.79 0.22 -39.32
CA ALA A 14 22.36 -0.81 -38.45
C ALA A 14 22.06 -0.45 -36.98
N ILE A 15 21.09 -1.16 -36.38
CA ILE A 15 20.84 -1.10 -34.94
C ILE A 15 21.96 -1.89 -34.26
N LEU A 16 22.97 -1.16 -33.77
CA LEU A 16 24.01 -1.70 -32.89
C LEU A 16 23.34 -2.16 -31.59
N HIS A 17 23.05 -3.45 -31.49
CA HIS A 17 22.65 -4.10 -30.25
C HIS A 17 23.90 -4.17 -29.36
N GLY A 18 23.97 -3.29 -28.36
CA GLY A 18 24.93 -3.46 -27.27
C GLY A 18 24.71 -4.80 -26.57
N PRO A 19 25.75 -5.43 -26.02
CA PRO A 19 25.62 -6.74 -25.40
C PRO A 19 24.67 -6.64 -24.20
N VAL A 20 23.57 -7.37 -24.26
CA VAL A 20 22.74 -7.66 -23.10
C VAL A 20 23.61 -8.51 -22.17
N VAL A 21 24.05 -7.93 -21.05
CA VAL A 21 24.72 -8.69 -20.00
C VAL A 21 23.66 -9.60 -19.38
N ALA A 22 23.62 -10.85 -19.86
CA ALA A 22 22.77 -11.87 -19.28
C ALA A 22 23.24 -12.15 -17.84
N SER A 23 22.31 -12.08 -16.90
CA SER A 23 22.51 -12.49 -15.51
C SER A 23 23.00 -13.93 -15.47
N THR A 24 24.17 -14.15 -14.85
CA THR A 24 24.82 -15.46 -14.66
C THR A 24 24.18 -16.27 -13.52
N ALA A 25 22.87 -16.11 -13.29
CA ALA A 25 22.19 -16.87 -12.25
C ALA A 25 22.10 -18.34 -12.66
N ASP A 26 22.59 -19.22 -11.78
CA ASP A 26 22.46 -20.66 -11.95
C ASP A 26 20.97 -21.03 -11.97
N PRO A 27 20.43 -21.60 -13.07
CA PRO A 27 19.01 -21.95 -13.17
C PRO A 27 18.58 -23.04 -12.18
N THR A 28 19.51 -23.63 -11.44
CA THR A 28 19.23 -24.66 -10.42
C THR A 28 18.94 -24.10 -9.02
N GLN A 29 19.21 -22.81 -8.77
CA GLN A 29 18.90 -22.19 -7.47
C GLN A 29 17.58 -21.41 -7.50
N PRO A 30 16.76 -21.48 -6.43
CA PRO A 30 15.55 -20.67 -6.34
C PRO A 30 15.88 -19.18 -6.42
N PRO A 31 15.05 -18.37 -7.11
CA PRO A 31 15.33 -16.95 -7.26
C PRO A 31 15.30 -16.26 -5.90
N ARG A 32 16.36 -15.50 -5.61
CA ARG A 32 16.49 -14.75 -4.36
C ARG A 32 16.00 -13.32 -4.50
N VAL A 33 15.26 -12.82 -3.52
CA VAL A 33 14.72 -11.46 -3.46
C VAL A 33 14.96 -10.84 -2.09
N LEU A 34 14.95 -9.52 -2.06
CA LEU A 34 15.19 -8.75 -0.85
C LEU A 34 13.88 -8.14 -0.35
N LEU A 35 13.52 -8.41 0.90
CA LEU A 35 12.56 -7.58 1.64
C LEU A 35 13.33 -6.56 2.48
N VAL A 36 12.92 -5.29 2.41
CA VAL A 36 13.50 -4.22 3.21
C VAL A 36 12.46 -3.67 4.17
N VAL A 37 12.83 -3.58 5.44
CA VAL A 37 12.02 -3.00 6.52
C VAL A 37 12.82 -1.90 7.22
N SER A 38 12.12 -0.96 7.86
CA SER A 38 12.77 0.06 8.69
C SER A 38 13.47 -0.57 9.90
N SER A 39 14.57 0.04 10.34
CA SER A 39 15.23 -0.28 11.60
C SER A 39 14.59 0.44 12.79
N GLU A 40 13.71 1.41 12.54
CA GLU A 40 12.99 2.16 13.56
C GLU A 40 12.06 1.26 14.40
N GLY A 41 11.40 1.86 15.39
CA GLY A 41 10.51 1.19 16.34
C GLY A 41 10.90 1.41 17.79
N ARG A 42 12.20 1.67 18.07
CA ARG A 42 12.68 2.16 19.37
C ARG A 42 13.73 3.24 19.26
N ASP A 43 13.64 4.19 20.18
CA ASP A 43 14.71 5.15 20.49
C ASP A 43 14.86 5.26 22.00
N GLN A 44 15.98 4.73 22.53
CA GLN A 44 16.30 4.77 23.97
C GLN A 44 15.16 4.27 24.87
N GLY A 45 14.48 3.21 24.46
CA GLY A 45 13.36 2.62 25.19
C GLY A 45 12.00 3.31 24.98
N ARG A 46 11.93 4.38 24.19
CA ARG A 46 10.67 5.00 23.75
C ARG A 46 10.18 4.34 22.47
N ILE A 47 8.87 4.08 22.41
CA ILE A 47 8.19 3.59 21.20
C ILE A 47 8.28 4.66 20.11
N ARG A 48 8.90 4.29 19.00
CA ARG A 48 8.91 5.01 17.72
C ARG A 48 8.09 4.21 16.71
N PRO A 49 7.66 4.79 15.58
CA PRO A 49 6.99 4.01 14.56
C PRO A 49 7.98 3.01 13.92
N GLY A 50 7.50 1.80 13.67
CA GLY A 50 8.25 0.70 13.07
C GLY A 50 7.85 0.43 11.62
N PHE A 51 8.11 -0.79 11.16
CA PHE A 51 7.59 -1.29 9.89
C PHE A 51 6.15 -1.83 10.03
N GLU A 52 5.40 -1.92 8.93
CA GLU A 52 4.05 -2.47 8.95
C GLU A 52 4.08 -4.01 8.89
N MET A 53 3.60 -4.67 9.95
CA MET A 53 3.68 -6.14 10.07
C MET A 53 2.77 -6.83 9.07
N ASP A 54 1.59 -6.28 8.82
CA ASP A 54 0.61 -6.88 7.93
C ASP A 54 1.16 -6.93 6.49
N GLU A 55 1.81 -5.84 6.07
CA GLU A 55 2.50 -5.74 4.78
C GLU A 55 3.65 -6.75 4.67
N PHE A 56 4.52 -6.81 5.70
CA PHE A 56 5.61 -7.78 5.73
C PHE A 56 5.06 -9.21 5.64
N ALA A 57 4.03 -9.53 6.42
CA ALA A 57 3.54 -10.89 6.54
C ALA A 57 2.89 -11.38 5.25
N GLN A 58 2.03 -10.55 4.64
CA GLN A 58 1.40 -10.87 3.37
C GLN A 58 2.44 -11.01 2.24
N ALA A 59 3.41 -10.09 2.16
CA ALA A 59 4.49 -10.15 1.18
C ALA A 59 5.35 -11.41 1.36
N TRP A 60 5.79 -11.71 2.60
CA TRP A 60 6.58 -12.90 2.93
C TRP A 60 5.86 -14.18 2.48
N LEU A 61 4.60 -14.35 2.88
CA LEU A 61 3.84 -15.57 2.58
C LEU A 61 3.62 -15.75 1.07
N ILE A 62 3.29 -14.67 0.35
CA ILE A 62 3.09 -14.75 -1.11
C ILE A 62 4.41 -15.08 -1.81
N LEU A 63 5.50 -14.39 -1.49
CA LEU A 63 6.80 -14.64 -2.13
C LEU A 63 7.33 -16.04 -1.81
N ARG A 64 7.25 -16.51 -0.56
CA ARG A 64 7.65 -17.88 -0.19
C ARG A 64 6.82 -18.94 -0.92
N ARG A 65 5.51 -18.74 -1.04
CA ARG A 65 4.62 -19.65 -1.79
C ARG A 65 4.97 -19.72 -3.28
N ASN A 66 5.57 -18.66 -3.82
CA ASN A 66 6.07 -18.60 -5.20
C ASN A 66 7.53 -19.05 -5.35
N GLY A 67 8.10 -19.72 -4.34
CA GLY A 67 9.41 -20.35 -4.44
C GLY A 67 10.61 -19.41 -4.34
N PHE A 68 10.40 -18.15 -3.91
CA PHE A 68 11.50 -17.24 -3.67
C PHE A 68 12.27 -17.58 -2.39
N GLU A 69 13.59 -17.51 -2.47
CA GLU A 69 14.43 -17.29 -1.28
C GLU A 69 14.36 -15.82 -0.89
N ILE A 70 14.18 -15.54 0.40
CA ILE A 70 13.96 -14.17 0.88
C ILE A 70 15.01 -13.84 1.94
N ASP A 71 15.80 -12.82 1.66
CA ASP A 71 16.56 -12.13 2.70
C ASP A 71 15.76 -10.93 3.20
N VAL A 72 15.86 -10.64 4.49
CA VAL A 72 15.27 -9.44 5.09
C VAL A 72 16.41 -8.53 5.55
N ALA A 73 16.34 -7.26 5.16
CA ALA A 73 17.34 -6.25 5.50
C ALA A 73 16.73 -5.00 6.12
N SER A 74 17.53 -4.30 6.91
CA SER A 74 17.22 -2.97 7.44
C SER A 74 18.49 -2.12 7.53
N PRO A 75 18.40 -0.78 7.55
CA PRO A 75 19.59 0.07 7.61
C PRO A 75 20.61 -0.29 8.69
N ARG A 76 20.15 -0.65 9.90
CA ARG A 76 21.02 -1.02 11.04
C ARG A 76 21.33 -2.51 11.12
N GLY A 77 20.59 -3.36 10.41
CA GLY A 77 20.59 -4.80 10.63
C GLY A 77 20.05 -5.18 12.02
N GLY A 78 20.10 -6.47 12.34
CA GLY A 78 19.71 -6.98 13.67
C GLY A 78 18.20 -7.06 13.87
N ALA A 79 17.75 -6.95 15.12
CA ALA A 79 16.33 -7.06 15.44
C ALA A 79 15.58 -5.78 15.03
N VAL A 80 14.43 -5.95 14.38
CA VAL A 80 13.53 -4.86 13.98
C VAL A 80 12.21 -4.91 14.74
N GLU A 81 11.50 -3.78 14.79
CA GLU A 81 10.23 -3.68 15.50
C GLU A 81 9.12 -3.20 14.58
N ALA A 82 7.99 -3.89 14.64
CA ALA A 82 6.80 -3.53 13.89
C ALA A 82 5.99 -2.45 14.62
N ASP A 83 5.20 -1.71 13.85
CA ASP A 83 4.04 -0.97 14.36
C ASP A 83 3.04 -1.94 15.04
N LYS A 84 2.06 -1.41 15.78
CA LYS A 84 1.07 -2.25 16.47
C LYS A 84 0.23 -3.03 15.45
N TYR A 85 0.22 -4.36 15.57
CA TYR A 85 -0.54 -5.27 14.71
C TYR A 85 -1.38 -6.26 15.53
N ASN A 86 -2.32 -6.94 14.86
CA ASN A 86 -3.07 -8.04 15.44
C ASN A 86 -2.35 -9.38 15.16
N ALA A 87 -1.71 -9.95 16.19
CA ALA A 87 -0.99 -11.22 16.08
C ALA A 87 -1.89 -12.42 15.75
N ALA A 88 -3.21 -12.30 15.96
CA ALA A 88 -4.18 -13.35 15.64
C ALA A 88 -4.70 -13.29 14.20
N GLU A 89 -4.40 -12.22 13.42
CA GLU A 89 -4.72 -12.24 11.99
C GLU A 89 -4.03 -13.44 11.32
N PRO A 90 -4.71 -14.21 10.45
CA PRO A 90 -4.18 -15.47 9.94
C PRO A 90 -2.80 -15.36 9.28
N PHE A 91 -2.53 -14.29 8.52
CA PHE A 91 -1.22 -14.07 7.90
C PHE A 91 -0.13 -13.71 8.93
N ASN A 92 -0.45 -12.91 9.95
CA ASN A 92 0.49 -12.58 11.03
C ASN A 92 0.81 -13.80 11.88
N ALA A 93 -0.22 -14.56 12.28
CA ALA A 93 -0.05 -15.79 13.03
C ALA A 93 0.82 -16.81 12.27
N ALA A 94 0.61 -16.94 10.95
CA ALA A 94 1.41 -17.82 10.11
C ALA A 94 2.89 -17.40 10.06
N VAL A 95 3.17 -16.10 9.99
CA VAL A 95 4.54 -15.57 9.99
C VAL A 95 5.22 -15.69 11.35
N LEU A 96 4.50 -15.42 12.44
CA LEU A 96 5.00 -15.64 13.80
C LEU A 96 5.27 -17.12 14.10
N ALA A 97 4.59 -18.03 13.41
CA ALA A 97 4.83 -19.47 13.49
C ALA A 97 5.93 -19.97 12.52
N ASP A 98 6.36 -19.17 11.54
CA ASP A 98 7.43 -19.52 10.60
C ASP A 98 8.81 -19.20 11.21
N PRO A 99 9.61 -20.21 11.59
CA PRO A 99 10.91 -19.98 12.20
C PRO A 99 11.89 -19.23 11.29
N LEU A 100 11.73 -19.30 9.96
CA LEU A 100 12.56 -18.56 9.02
C LEU A 100 12.22 -17.06 9.08
N ALA A 101 10.94 -16.73 9.12
CA ALA A 101 10.49 -15.34 9.18
C ALA A 101 10.89 -14.69 10.51
N VAL A 102 10.64 -15.40 11.62
CA VAL A 102 11.01 -14.93 12.97
C VAL A 102 12.52 -14.70 13.07
N ARG A 103 13.35 -15.63 12.57
CA ARG A 103 14.80 -15.44 12.54
C ARG A 103 15.21 -14.26 11.67
N ALA A 104 14.59 -14.09 10.51
CA ALA A 104 14.91 -12.99 9.61
C ALA A 104 14.59 -11.62 10.22
N LEU A 105 13.47 -11.49 10.94
CA LEU A 105 13.11 -10.25 11.67
C LEU A 105 13.95 -10.02 12.94
N ALA A 106 14.42 -11.08 13.60
CA ALA A 106 15.30 -10.97 14.76
C ALA A 106 16.76 -10.63 14.39
N ALA A 107 17.15 -10.84 13.14
CA ALA A 107 18.51 -10.65 12.65
C ALA A 107 18.52 -10.25 11.17
N THR A 108 17.94 -9.10 10.84
CA THR A 108 17.97 -8.56 9.48
C THR A 108 19.42 -8.30 9.05
N LEU A 109 19.68 -8.45 7.75
CA LEU A 109 20.95 -8.05 7.17
C LEU A 109 21.08 -6.52 7.21
N PRO A 110 22.22 -5.96 7.64
CA PRO A 110 22.46 -4.53 7.49
C PRO A 110 22.61 -4.19 6.01
N THR A 111 21.93 -3.16 5.53
CA THR A 111 21.93 -2.75 4.11
C THR A 111 23.32 -2.49 3.56
N ALA A 112 24.25 -2.05 4.40
CA ALA A 112 25.66 -1.84 4.07
C ALA A 112 26.44 -3.12 3.68
N GLN A 113 25.92 -4.31 4.01
CA GLN A 113 26.54 -5.61 3.69
C GLN A 113 25.87 -6.32 2.51
N LEU A 114 24.82 -5.74 1.93
CA LEU A 114 24.11 -6.35 0.81
C LEU A 114 24.97 -6.33 -0.45
N ARG A 115 24.85 -7.42 -1.23
CA ARG A 115 25.39 -7.48 -2.59
C ARG A 115 24.23 -7.49 -3.56
N ALA A 116 24.02 -6.38 -4.27
CA ALA A 116 22.87 -6.20 -5.17
C ALA A 116 22.72 -7.32 -6.21
N GLY A 117 23.83 -7.86 -6.72
CA GLY A 117 23.83 -8.94 -7.72
C GLY A 117 23.26 -10.28 -7.22
N ASP A 118 23.06 -10.44 -5.92
CA ASP A 118 22.44 -11.64 -5.34
C ASP A 118 20.91 -11.62 -5.49
N TYR A 119 20.31 -10.48 -5.86
CA TYR A 119 18.87 -10.26 -5.82
C TYR A 119 18.25 -10.04 -7.20
N ARG A 120 17.18 -10.78 -7.50
CA ARG A 120 16.34 -10.60 -8.70
C ARG A 120 15.36 -9.44 -8.58
N GLY A 121 15.17 -8.94 -7.37
CA GLY A 121 14.32 -7.81 -7.08
C GLY A 121 14.31 -7.46 -5.60
N VAL A 122 13.76 -6.30 -5.29
CA VAL A 122 13.60 -5.75 -3.95
C VAL A 122 12.17 -5.31 -3.74
N LEU A 123 11.60 -5.62 -2.57
CA LEU A 123 10.33 -5.10 -2.11
C LEU A 123 10.53 -4.37 -0.77
N VAL A 124 10.29 -3.07 -0.78
CA VAL A 124 10.38 -2.20 0.41
C VAL A 124 9.02 -2.16 1.10
N ILE A 125 8.98 -2.67 2.32
CA ILE A 125 7.82 -2.65 3.20
C ILE A 125 7.68 -1.25 3.81
N GLY A 126 6.43 -0.79 3.98
CA GLY A 126 6.11 0.48 4.60
C GLY A 126 6.06 0.39 6.12
N GLY A 127 5.04 1.04 6.69
CA GLY A 127 5.03 1.47 8.09
C GLY A 127 5.71 2.82 8.26
N LYS A 128 5.31 3.58 9.29
CA LYS A 128 5.74 4.98 9.42
C LYS A 128 7.24 5.11 9.71
N GLY A 129 7.88 4.06 10.22
CA GLY A 129 9.33 3.98 10.39
C GLY A 129 10.09 4.20 9.08
N ALA A 130 9.52 3.76 7.95
CA ALA A 130 10.13 3.89 6.62
C ALA A 130 10.43 5.34 6.22
N MET A 131 9.70 6.32 6.75
CA MET A 131 9.92 7.75 6.47
C MET A 131 11.15 8.33 7.18
N PHE A 132 11.73 7.64 8.15
CA PHE A 132 12.83 8.15 8.97
C PHE A 132 14.20 7.70 8.47
N ASP A 133 14.42 6.39 8.34
CA ASP A 133 15.75 5.84 8.11
C ASP A 133 16.00 5.42 6.67
N LEU A 134 15.01 4.82 6.00
CA LEU A 134 15.15 4.34 4.63
C LEU A 134 15.53 5.44 3.61
N PRO A 135 14.93 6.65 3.59
CA PRO A 135 15.34 7.69 2.65
C PRO A 135 16.74 8.24 2.92
N ALA A 136 17.28 8.07 4.12
CA ALA A 136 18.63 8.54 4.49
C ALA A 136 19.72 7.47 4.24
N ASP A 137 19.33 6.22 4.00
CA ASP A 137 20.26 5.11 3.83
C ASP A 137 20.88 5.07 2.43
N SER A 138 22.07 5.63 2.30
CA SER A 138 22.83 5.62 1.03
C SER A 138 23.22 4.22 0.56
N ALA A 139 23.39 3.24 1.46
CA ALA A 139 23.71 1.86 1.07
C ALA A 139 22.49 1.19 0.43
N LEU A 140 21.32 1.35 1.04
CA LEU A 140 20.06 0.91 0.47
C LEU A 140 19.82 1.54 -0.91
N GLN A 141 20.00 2.86 -1.04
CA GLN A 141 19.82 3.56 -2.31
C GLN A 141 20.71 2.99 -3.42
N ARG A 142 22.01 2.74 -3.12
CA ARG A 142 22.93 2.11 -4.08
C ARG A 142 22.51 0.70 -4.46
N THR A 143 22.11 -0.11 -3.48
CA THR A 143 21.62 -1.47 -3.71
C THR A 143 20.40 -1.48 -4.64
N ILE A 144 19.39 -0.66 -4.36
CA ILE A 144 18.18 -0.56 -5.19
C ILE A 144 18.53 -0.05 -6.59
N ALA A 145 19.39 0.97 -6.72
CA ALA A 145 19.85 1.47 -8.02
C ALA A 145 20.51 0.36 -8.85
N THR A 146 21.41 -0.41 -8.24
CA THR A 146 22.10 -1.52 -8.92
C THR A 146 21.13 -2.63 -9.30
N ILE A 147 20.21 -3.04 -8.42
CA ILE A 147 19.15 -4.02 -8.77
C ILE A 147 18.35 -3.52 -9.97
N TRP A 148 17.96 -2.24 -9.97
CA TRP A 148 17.22 -1.65 -11.08
C TRP A 148 18.01 -1.68 -12.39
N GLU A 149 19.27 -1.27 -12.38
CA GLU A 149 20.14 -1.23 -13.58
C GLU A 149 20.46 -2.62 -14.13
N GLN A 150 20.50 -3.64 -13.27
CA GLN A 150 20.67 -5.04 -13.65
C GLN A 150 19.40 -5.73 -14.15
N GLY A 151 18.28 -5.00 -14.25
CA GLY A 151 17.03 -5.57 -14.76
C GLY A 151 16.11 -6.19 -13.70
N GLY A 152 16.40 -6.01 -12.40
CA GLY A 152 15.59 -6.55 -11.30
C GLY A 152 14.32 -5.76 -10.99
N VAL A 153 13.35 -6.38 -10.33
CA VAL A 153 12.09 -5.70 -9.95
C VAL A 153 12.33 -4.78 -8.76
N VAL A 154 11.81 -3.56 -8.79
CA VAL A 154 11.78 -2.65 -7.63
C VAL A 154 10.34 -2.45 -7.23
N ALA A 155 9.99 -2.86 -6.02
CA ALA A 155 8.67 -2.68 -5.48
C ALA A 155 8.68 -2.00 -4.12
N ALA A 156 7.59 -1.27 -3.82
CA ALA A 156 7.43 -0.60 -2.54
C ALA A 156 5.96 -0.34 -2.23
N VAL A 157 5.55 -0.46 -0.97
CA VAL A 157 4.16 -0.30 -0.54
C VAL A 157 4.05 0.72 0.60
N CYS A 158 2.92 1.45 0.67
CA CYS A 158 2.62 2.39 1.76
C CYS A 158 3.68 3.47 1.86
N HIS A 159 4.41 3.58 2.99
CA HIS A 159 5.54 4.50 3.15
C HIS A 159 6.85 4.00 2.54
N GLY A 160 6.93 2.72 2.14
CA GLY A 160 8.11 2.11 1.52
C GLY A 160 8.70 2.89 0.33
N PRO A 161 7.90 3.55 -0.55
CA PRO A 161 8.43 4.37 -1.64
C PRO A 161 9.31 5.53 -1.17
N ALA A 162 9.32 5.90 0.12
CA ALA A 162 10.28 6.86 0.68
C ALA A 162 11.73 6.47 0.41
N ALA A 163 12.05 5.17 0.41
CA ALA A 163 13.38 4.65 0.08
C ALA A 163 13.84 5.02 -1.34
N LEU A 164 12.91 5.35 -2.24
CA LEU A 164 13.19 5.68 -3.64
C LEU A 164 13.55 7.17 -3.84
N ALA A 165 13.28 8.04 -2.86
CA ALA A 165 13.39 9.50 -3.01
C ALA A 165 14.82 9.97 -3.34
N GLY A 166 15.82 9.31 -2.75
CA GLY A 166 17.24 9.63 -2.91
C GLY A 166 17.92 8.95 -4.10
N ILE A 167 17.24 8.03 -4.79
CA ILE A 167 17.89 7.20 -5.80
C ILE A 167 18.13 7.98 -7.08
N ARG A 168 19.37 7.94 -7.57
CA ARG A 168 19.79 8.45 -8.88
C ARG A 168 20.38 7.31 -9.70
N LEU A 169 19.97 7.21 -10.95
CA LEU A 169 20.48 6.22 -11.91
C LEU A 169 21.80 6.72 -12.54
N GLY A 170 22.51 5.86 -13.27
CA GLY A 170 23.77 6.18 -13.94
C GLY A 170 23.67 7.34 -14.96
N ASN A 171 22.47 7.69 -15.41
CA ASN A 171 22.22 8.86 -16.25
C ASN A 171 21.93 10.16 -15.45
N GLY A 172 22.06 10.13 -14.11
CA GLY A 172 21.82 11.24 -13.21
C GLY A 172 20.34 11.53 -12.88
N ARG A 173 19.39 10.86 -13.53
CA ARG A 173 17.94 11.06 -13.32
C ARG A 173 17.46 10.35 -12.07
N ALA A 174 16.40 10.85 -11.45
CA ALA A 174 15.75 10.14 -10.35
C ALA A 174 15.11 8.84 -10.87
N LEU A 175 15.15 7.76 -10.08
CA LEU A 175 14.56 6.47 -10.48
C LEU A 175 13.06 6.60 -10.83
N VAL A 176 12.36 7.47 -10.11
CA VAL A 176 10.91 7.71 -10.26
C VAL A 176 10.56 8.73 -11.35
N GLU A 177 11.54 9.39 -11.97
CA GLU A 177 11.31 10.47 -12.91
C GLU A 177 10.57 9.99 -14.17
N GLY A 178 9.39 10.55 -14.43
CA GLY A 178 8.51 10.17 -15.55
C GLY A 178 7.82 8.81 -15.37
N ARG A 179 7.96 8.15 -14.22
CA ARG A 179 7.34 6.85 -13.94
C ARG A 179 5.98 6.99 -13.29
N SER A 180 5.05 6.13 -13.66
CA SER A 180 3.79 5.99 -12.95
C SER A 180 4.03 5.27 -11.63
N MET A 181 3.54 5.82 -10.52
CA MET A 181 3.66 5.18 -9.21
C MET A 181 2.58 5.63 -8.24
N THR A 182 2.52 4.96 -7.09
CA THR A 182 1.70 5.32 -5.93
C THR A 182 2.49 5.07 -4.64
N GLY A 183 1.86 5.28 -3.50
CA GLY A 183 2.37 5.13 -2.14
C GLY A 183 1.36 5.76 -1.18
N PHE A 184 1.67 5.82 0.12
CA PHE A 184 0.76 6.41 1.09
C PHE A 184 0.47 7.86 0.72
N SER A 185 -0.80 8.19 0.50
CA SER A 185 -1.19 9.47 -0.08
C SER A 185 -1.14 10.60 0.94
N GLU A 186 -1.10 11.84 0.47
CA GLU A 186 -1.22 13.00 1.36
C GLU A 186 -2.55 12.99 2.13
N GLU A 187 -3.63 12.53 1.49
CA GLU A 187 -4.95 12.36 2.11
C GLU A 187 -4.91 11.34 3.27
N GLU A 188 -4.24 10.20 3.06
CA GLU A 188 -4.05 9.18 4.09
C GLU A 188 -3.15 9.70 5.23
N GLU A 189 -2.06 10.41 4.91
CA GLU A 189 -1.17 11.00 5.89
C GLU A 189 -1.88 12.05 6.76
N ALA A 190 -2.74 12.89 6.17
CA ALA A 190 -3.48 13.91 6.91
C ALA A 190 -4.41 13.30 7.99
N LEU A 191 -4.94 12.10 7.78
CA LEU A 191 -5.79 11.41 8.73
C LEU A 191 -5.03 10.52 9.71
N PHE A 192 -4.08 9.72 9.23
CA PHE A 192 -3.43 8.66 10.01
C PHE A 192 -2.01 9.02 10.49
N GLY A 193 -1.46 10.14 10.00
CA GLY A 193 -0.07 10.55 10.18
C GLY A 193 0.24 11.53 11.30
N LYS A 194 -0.79 12.17 11.89
CA LYS A 194 -0.69 13.39 12.71
C LYS A 194 0.39 13.40 13.79
N ARG A 195 0.69 12.25 14.40
CA ARG A 195 1.71 12.13 15.46
C ARG A 195 3.13 12.29 14.92
N TRP A 196 3.42 11.78 13.73
CA TRP A 196 4.79 11.64 13.21
C TRP A 196 5.08 12.50 11.99
N ALA A 197 4.05 12.94 11.25
CA ALA A 197 4.18 13.69 10.00
C ALA A 197 5.06 14.95 10.10
N LYS A 198 5.12 15.59 11.28
CA LYS A 198 5.95 16.79 11.52
C LYS A 198 7.43 16.49 11.69
N GLU A 199 7.80 15.24 11.98
CA GLU A 199 9.19 14.80 12.13
C GLU A 199 9.77 14.25 10.82
N PHE A 200 8.94 13.97 9.81
CA PHE A 200 9.42 13.47 8.52
C PHE A 200 10.25 14.53 7.80
N ALA A 201 11.34 14.09 7.15
CA ALA A 201 12.17 14.98 6.35
C ALA A 201 11.42 15.55 5.13
N PHE A 202 10.39 14.85 4.66
CA PHE A 202 9.50 15.26 3.58
C PHE A 202 8.16 14.54 3.68
N GLN A 203 7.13 15.05 2.99
CA GLN A 203 5.88 14.34 2.75
C GLN A 203 6.01 13.46 1.51
N LEU A 204 5.58 12.20 1.59
CA LEU A 204 5.88 11.18 0.58
C LEU A 204 5.40 11.57 -0.82
N GLU A 205 4.09 11.75 -0.99
CA GLU A 205 3.50 12.07 -2.29
C GLU A 205 4.07 13.37 -2.89
N PRO A 206 4.08 14.52 -2.18
CA PRO A 206 4.67 15.75 -2.72
C PRO A 206 6.12 15.57 -3.17
N ARG A 207 6.93 14.83 -2.39
CA ARG A 207 8.32 14.56 -2.74
C ARG A 207 8.46 13.72 -4.00
N MET A 208 7.64 12.68 -4.15
CA MET A 208 7.69 11.84 -5.36
C MET A 208 7.29 12.64 -6.60
N ARG A 209 6.26 13.49 -6.49
CA ARG A 209 5.84 14.40 -7.57
C ARG A 209 6.94 15.40 -7.94
N GLU A 210 7.62 16.00 -6.95
CA GLU A 210 8.76 16.90 -7.16
C GLU A 210 9.90 16.22 -7.93
N LEU A 211 10.13 14.93 -7.68
CA LEU A 211 11.10 14.10 -8.40
C LEU A 211 10.63 13.66 -9.79
N GLY A 212 9.48 14.15 -10.26
CA GLY A 212 8.93 13.90 -11.58
C GLY A 212 8.06 12.65 -11.70
N ALA A 213 7.64 12.04 -10.59
CA ALA A 213 6.75 10.89 -10.62
C ALA A 213 5.34 11.27 -11.13
N ARG A 214 4.76 10.41 -11.97
CA ARG A 214 3.36 10.45 -12.39
C ARG A 214 2.52 9.72 -11.36
N TRP A 215 2.24 10.39 -10.25
CA TRP A 215 1.48 9.82 -9.14
C TRP A 215 0.05 9.42 -9.54
N GLN A 216 -0.40 8.28 -9.04
CA GLN A 216 -1.77 7.79 -9.15
C GLN A 216 -2.23 7.27 -7.79
N GLU A 217 -3.51 7.43 -7.50
CA GLU A 217 -4.10 7.00 -6.23
C GLU A 217 -5.53 6.52 -6.44
N ALA A 218 -5.98 5.65 -5.54
CA ALA A 218 -7.38 5.33 -5.30
C ALA A 218 -7.90 6.17 -4.12
N PRO A 219 -9.23 6.21 -3.91
CA PRO A 219 -9.81 6.85 -2.74
C PRO A 219 -9.18 6.36 -1.44
N LEU A 220 -9.15 7.23 -0.42
CA LEU A 220 -8.63 6.96 0.91
C LEU A 220 -8.76 5.49 1.37
N MET A 221 -7.62 4.87 1.66
CA MET A 221 -7.46 3.49 2.14
C MET A 221 -7.99 2.39 1.21
N MET A 222 -8.50 2.69 0.01
CA MET A 222 -8.77 1.67 -1.00
C MET A 222 -7.46 1.13 -1.60
N PRO A 223 -7.39 -0.17 -1.93
CA PRO A 223 -6.18 -0.73 -2.50
C PRO A 223 -5.91 -0.17 -3.91
N LYS A 224 -4.63 0.14 -4.18
CA LYS A 224 -4.16 0.57 -5.49
C LYS A 224 -2.75 0.08 -5.72
N VAL A 225 -2.56 -0.62 -6.83
CA VAL A 225 -1.23 -1.00 -7.33
C VAL A 225 -0.99 -0.33 -8.68
N VAL A 226 0.21 0.24 -8.84
CA VAL A 226 0.69 0.82 -10.09
C VAL A 226 1.91 0.04 -10.56
N VAL A 227 1.83 -0.46 -11.80
CA VAL A 227 2.91 -1.20 -12.47
C VAL A 227 3.41 -0.37 -13.65
N ASP A 228 4.65 0.11 -13.59
CA ASP A 228 5.37 0.78 -14.68
C ASP A 228 6.62 -0.04 -15.03
N GLY A 229 6.44 -1.03 -15.92
CA GLY A 229 7.48 -2.00 -16.26
C GLY A 229 7.91 -2.82 -15.05
N ARG A 230 9.13 -2.55 -14.54
CA ARG A 230 9.72 -3.23 -13.38
C ARG A 230 9.55 -2.46 -12.06
N LEU A 231 8.92 -1.28 -12.10
CA LEU A 231 8.55 -0.53 -10.90
C LEU A 231 7.13 -0.92 -10.51
N VAL A 232 6.95 -1.47 -9.31
CA VAL A 232 5.64 -1.90 -8.79
C VAL A 232 5.38 -1.20 -7.46
N THR A 233 4.39 -0.33 -7.38
CA THR A 233 4.11 0.42 -6.15
C THR A 233 2.69 0.24 -5.67
N GLY A 234 2.50 0.24 -4.35
CA GLY A 234 1.22 -0.01 -3.68
C GLY A 234 0.90 1.10 -2.71
N GLN A 235 -0.33 1.57 -2.72
CA GLN A 235 -0.71 2.80 -2.01
C GLN A 235 -0.66 2.65 -0.49
N ASN A 236 -1.22 1.56 0.04
CA ASN A 236 -1.47 1.37 1.47
C ASN A 236 -1.42 -0.14 1.80
N PRO A 237 -1.55 -0.56 3.08
CA PRO A 237 -1.40 -1.96 3.46
C PRO A 237 -2.27 -2.93 2.67
N TYR A 238 -3.51 -2.54 2.34
CA TYR A 238 -4.46 -3.35 1.58
C TYR A 238 -4.05 -3.59 0.12
N SER A 239 -3.05 -2.86 -0.38
CA SER A 239 -2.47 -3.06 -1.70
C SER A 239 -1.43 -4.19 -1.74
N THR A 240 -0.94 -4.63 -0.58
CA THR A 240 0.21 -5.55 -0.48
C THR A 240 0.02 -6.87 -1.22
N PRO A 241 -1.12 -7.57 -1.10
CA PRO A 241 -1.24 -8.88 -1.73
C PRO A 241 -1.17 -8.80 -3.27
N VAL A 242 -1.91 -7.85 -3.86
CA VAL A 242 -1.89 -7.58 -5.29
C VAL A 242 -0.51 -7.08 -5.75
N LEU A 243 0.17 -6.28 -4.92
CA LEU A 243 1.51 -5.81 -5.19
C LEU A 243 2.54 -6.95 -5.21
N ALA A 244 2.49 -7.86 -4.23
CA ALA A 244 3.38 -9.01 -4.17
C ALA A 244 3.17 -9.95 -5.37
N GLU A 245 1.92 -10.16 -5.79
CA GLU A 245 1.61 -10.90 -7.02
C GLU A 245 2.09 -10.18 -8.29
N ALA A 246 1.98 -8.86 -8.33
CA ALA A 246 2.53 -8.05 -9.42
C ALA A 246 4.07 -8.11 -9.46
N PHE A 247 4.72 -8.15 -8.29
CA PHE A 247 6.17 -8.37 -8.18
C PHE A 247 6.57 -9.74 -8.73
N VAL A 248 5.88 -10.82 -8.34
CA VAL A 248 6.12 -12.17 -8.88
C VAL A 248 5.98 -12.16 -10.41
N ARG A 249 4.94 -11.51 -10.93
CA ARG A 249 4.74 -11.37 -12.38
C ARG A 249 5.85 -10.59 -13.07
N ALA A 250 6.26 -9.46 -12.50
CA ALA A 250 7.34 -8.63 -13.02
C ALA A 250 8.69 -9.34 -12.99
N SER A 251 8.86 -10.34 -12.11
CA SER A 251 10.06 -11.20 -12.06
C SER A 251 10.11 -12.28 -13.15
N GLY A 252 9.05 -12.41 -13.95
CA GLY A 252 8.94 -13.40 -15.03
C GLY A 252 8.22 -14.69 -14.64
N GLN A 253 7.55 -14.74 -13.49
CA GLN A 253 6.81 -15.92 -13.02
C GLN A 253 5.29 -15.71 -13.09
N VAL A 254 4.52 -16.79 -13.05
CA VAL A 254 3.06 -16.72 -12.87
C VAL A 254 2.75 -16.88 -11.38
N PRO A 255 2.06 -15.92 -10.73
CA PRO A 255 1.72 -16.05 -9.32
C PRO A 255 0.91 -17.33 -9.05
N VAL A 256 1.34 -18.10 -8.06
CA VAL A 256 0.62 -19.28 -7.56
C VAL A 256 -0.74 -18.82 -7.03
N ALA A 257 -1.81 -19.41 -7.57
CA ALA A 257 -3.17 -19.14 -7.14
C ALA A 257 -3.34 -19.39 -5.63
N ARG A 258 -4.09 -18.52 -4.96
CA ARG A 258 -4.40 -18.57 -3.53
C ARG A 258 -5.79 -18.01 -3.28
N GLU A 259 -6.37 -18.37 -2.15
CA GLU A 259 -7.58 -17.72 -1.66
C GLU A 259 -7.21 -16.34 -1.09
N PRO A 260 -7.97 -15.28 -1.40
CA PRO A 260 -7.79 -13.97 -0.79
C PRO A 260 -8.03 -14.02 0.72
N TRP A 261 -7.31 -13.22 1.49
CA TRP A 261 -7.56 -13.05 2.92
C TRP A 261 -8.83 -12.24 3.19
N ARG A 262 -9.24 -12.19 4.47
CA ARG A 262 -10.48 -11.57 4.92
C ARG A 262 -10.52 -10.05 4.62
N ASP A 263 -9.38 -9.38 4.75
CA ASP A 263 -9.20 -7.98 4.39
C ASP A 263 -9.32 -7.74 2.88
N GLU A 264 -8.67 -8.55 2.05
CA GLU A 264 -8.80 -8.48 0.59
C GLU A 264 -10.25 -8.67 0.14
N ARG A 265 -10.95 -9.66 0.72
CA ARG A 265 -12.37 -9.89 0.45
C ARG A 265 -13.22 -8.70 0.85
N SER A 266 -12.96 -8.08 2.00
CA SER A 266 -13.65 -6.86 2.44
C SER A 266 -13.45 -5.70 1.46
N MET A 267 -12.22 -5.44 1.04
CA MET A 267 -11.93 -4.32 0.13
C MET A 267 -12.53 -4.56 -1.26
N ALA A 268 -12.47 -5.79 -1.77
CA ALA A 268 -13.10 -6.16 -3.04
C ALA A 268 -14.63 -6.05 -2.99
N LEU A 269 -15.25 -6.39 -1.86
CA LEU A 269 -16.69 -6.24 -1.66
C LEU A 269 -17.09 -4.76 -1.68
N VAL A 270 -16.32 -3.89 -1.02
CA VAL A 270 -16.55 -2.43 -1.04
C VAL A 270 -16.41 -1.87 -2.45
N GLU A 271 -15.33 -2.20 -3.16
CA GLU A 271 -15.12 -1.75 -4.53
C GLU A 271 -16.30 -2.16 -5.44
N ARG A 272 -16.75 -3.41 -5.33
CA ARG A 272 -17.93 -3.91 -6.06
C ARG A 272 -19.18 -3.11 -5.71
N HIS A 273 -19.43 -2.90 -4.42
CA HIS A 273 -20.61 -2.18 -3.94
C HIS A 273 -20.68 -0.76 -4.50
N LEU A 274 -19.55 -0.04 -4.49
CA LEU A 274 -19.46 1.32 -5.02
C LEU A 274 -19.59 1.37 -6.55
N LYS A 275 -19.04 0.38 -7.25
CA LYS A 275 -19.06 0.33 -8.72
C LYS A 275 -20.41 -0.05 -9.30
N LEU A 276 -21.09 -1.04 -8.72
CA LEU A 276 -22.32 -1.59 -9.27
C LEU A 276 -23.58 -0.95 -8.68
N ARG A 277 -23.52 -0.47 -7.42
CA ARG A 277 -24.69 0.04 -6.67
C ARG A 277 -25.88 -0.92 -6.70
N ASP A 278 -25.57 -2.21 -6.66
CA ASP A 278 -26.57 -3.29 -6.65
C ASP A 278 -26.69 -3.94 -5.26
N GLU A 279 -27.71 -4.77 -5.09
CA GLU A 279 -27.94 -5.52 -3.85
C GLU A 279 -27.00 -6.71 -3.69
N GLN A 280 -26.18 -7.06 -4.70
CA GLN A 280 -25.42 -8.31 -4.66
C GLN A 280 -24.35 -8.28 -3.58
N ALA A 281 -23.64 -7.15 -3.42
CA ALA A 281 -22.67 -7.00 -2.35
C ALA A 281 -23.33 -7.08 -0.96
N VAL A 282 -24.53 -6.49 -0.81
CA VAL A 282 -25.31 -6.56 0.44
C VAL A 282 -25.73 -8.00 0.75
N GLN A 283 -26.29 -8.70 -0.24
CA GLN A 283 -26.70 -10.09 -0.09
C GLN A 283 -25.51 -11.02 0.17
N GLN A 284 -24.37 -10.77 -0.46
CA GLN A 284 -23.14 -11.53 -0.26
C GLN A 284 -22.62 -11.39 1.18
N LEU A 285 -22.56 -10.16 1.69
CA LEU A 285 -22.16 -9.91 3.08
C LEU A 285 -23.13 -10.55 4.07
N ALA A 286 -24.43 -10.44 3.83
CA ALA A 286 -25.46 -10.97 4.72
C ALA A 286 -25.44 -12.51 4.83
N ARG A 287 -25.04 -13.22 3.77
CA ARG A 287 -24.94 -14.70 3.79
C ARG A 287 -23.74 -15.18 4.58
N HIS A 288 -22.61 -14.48 4.53
CA HIS A 288 -21.35 -14.93 5.12
C HIS A 288 -20.57 -13.78 5.78
N PRO A 289 -21.12 -13.10 6.81
CA PRO A 289 -20.48 -11.91 7.38
C PRO A 289 -19.12 -12.22 8.04
N VAL A 290 -18.92 -13.45 8.50
CA VAL A 290 -17.65 -13.91 9.11
C VAL A 290 -16.49 -13.96 8.12
N ASP A 291 -16.77 -14.02 6.81
CA ASP A 291 -15.75 -14.07 5.77
C ASP A 291 -15.16 -12.69 5.43
N TYR A 292 -15.69 -11.63 6.05
CA TYR A 292 -15.35 -10.22 5.85
C TYR A 292 -15.06 -9.53 7.17
N HIS A 293 -14.09 -8.63 7.21
CA HIS A 293 -13.90 -7.68 8.31
C HIS A 293 -14.95 -6.59 8.19
N VAL A 294 -16.09 -6.74 8.88
CA VAL A 294 -17.21 -5.79 8.82
C VAL A 294 -16.88 -4.47 9.50
N GLU A 295 -16.10 -4.53 10.58
CA GLU A 295 -15.58 -3.36 11.28
C GLU A 295 -14.64 -2.55 10.37
N LEU A 296 -13.83 -3.21 9.55
CA LEU A 296 -12.99 -2.56 8.54
C LEU A 296 -13.83 -1.83 7.50
N ILE A 297 -14.91 -2.46 7.01
CA ILE A 297 -15.81 -1.82 6.04
C ILE A 297 -16.45 -0.57 6.67
N GLY A 298 -16.98 -0.68 7.89
CA GLY A 298 -17.59 0.45 8.59
C GLY A 298 -16.61 1.61 8.83
N ILE A 299 -15.41 1.32 9.33
CA ILE A 299 -14.41 2.35 9.63
C ILE A 299 -13.84 3.00 8.36
N LEU A 300 -13.75 2.26 7.25
CA LEU A 300 -13.40 2.81 5.94
C LEU A 300 -14.40 3.88 5.51
N GLY A 301 -15.70 3.58 5.56
CA GLY A 301 -16.76 4.55 5.24
C GLY A 301 -16.73 5.76 6.18
N PHE A 302 -16.49 5.54 7.47
CA PHE A 302 -16.35 6.61 8.46
C PHE A 302 -15.20 7.58 8.12
N TYR A 303 -14.00 7.07 7.85
CA TYR A 303 -12.86 7.94 7.52
C TYR A 303 -12.99 8.59 6.15
N GLN A 304 -13.57 7.89 5.17
CA GLN A 304 -13.87 8.50 3.87
C GLN A 304 -14.88 9.65 4.01
N LEU A 305 -15.86 9.57 4.91
CA LEU A 305 -16.75 10.70 5.19
C LEU A 305 -15.99 11.90 5.74
N GLN A 306 -15.01 11.68 6.63
CA GLN A 306 -14.21 12.77 7.20
C GLN A 306 -13.36 13.48 6.15
N ALA A 307 -12.82 12.75 5.17
CA ALA A 307 -12.05 13.31 4.07
C ALA A 307 -12.92 13.88 2.93
N ALA A 308 -14.15 13.40 2.77
CA ALA A 308 -15.00 13.74 1.64
C ALA A 308 -15.26 15.25 1.53
N GLN A 309 -15.07 15.82 0.33
CA GLN A 309 -15.33 17.24 0.04
C GLN A 309 -16.48 17.45 -0.96
N THR A 310 -16.92 16.39 -1.65
CA THR A 310 -17.94 16.46 -2.69
C THR A 310 -19.18 15.65 -2.31
N PRO A 311 -20.37 16.00 -2.81
CA PRO A 311 -21.58 15.19 -2.59
C PRO A 311 -21.41 13.73 -3.03
N ALA A 312 -20.69 13.48 -4.13
CA ALA A 312 -20.40 12.12 -4.59
C ALA A 312 -19.55 11.35 -3.56
N ALA A 313 -18.47 11.93 -3.06
CA ALA A 313 -17.63 11.27 -2.04
C ALA A 313 -18.38 11.03 -0.71
N ILE A 314 -19.28 11.95 -0.33
CA ILE A 314 -20.14 11.77 0.86
C ILE A 314 -21.12 10.61 0.64
N ALA A 315 -21.73 10.52 -0.55
CA ALA A 315 -22.64 9.43 -0.89
C ALA A 315 -21.93 8.07 -0.96
N ASP A 316 -20.67 8.04 -1.43
CA ASP A 316 -19.84 6.84 -1.43
C ASP A 316 -19.55 6.38 0.00
N ALA A 317 -19.06 7.28 0.84
CA ALA A 317 -18.81 7.01 2.26
C ALA A 317 -20.07 6.49 2.99
N LEU A 318 -21.22 7.13 2.74
CA LEU A 318 -22.51 6.70 3.28
C LEU A 318 -22.87 5.27 2.83
N ALA A 319 -22.72 4.95 1.55
CA ALA A 319 -23.02 3.62 1.03
C ALA A 319 -22.12 2.54 1.66
N ILE A 320 -20.83 2.82 1.89
CA ILE A 320 -19.93 1.90 2.59
C ILE A 320 -20.40 1.66 4.02
N MET A 321 -20.74 2.72 4.76
CA MET A 321 -21.24 2.57 6.13
C MET A 321 -22.56 1.79 6.19
N GLN A 322 -23.47 2.03 5.24
CA GLN A 322 -24.72 1.29 5.09
C GLN A 322 -24.50 -0.20 4.82
N LEU A 323 -23.46 -0.55 4.05
CA LEU A 323 -23.10 -1.95 3.80
C LEU A 323 -22.70 -2.68 5.10
N ALA A 324 -21.90 -2.04 5.96
CA ALA A 324 -21.44 -2.65 7.21
C ALA A 324 -22.48 -2.63 8.33
N ARG A 325 -23.30 -1.57 8.42
CA ARG A 325 -24.16 -1.26 9.56
C ARG A 325 -25.07 -2.42 10.04
N PRO A 326 -25.69 -3.25 9.18
CA PRO A 326 -26.53 -4.36 9.63
C PRO A 326 -25.78 -5.45 10.39
N HIS A 327 -24.45 -5.48 10.30
CA HIS A 327 -23.60 -6.54 10.83
C HIS A 327 -22.71 -6.08 12.00
N MET A 328 -22.87 -4.84 12.45
CA MET A 328 -22.14 -4.29 13.59
C MET A 328 -23.04 -3.38 14.42
N ASP A 329 -22.86 -3.39 15.75
CA ASP A 329 -23.59 -2.51 16.67
C ASP A 329 -22.67 -1.39 17.17
N GLU A 330 -22.40 -0.40 16.30
CA GLU A 330 -21.55 0.76 16.61
C GLU A 330 -22.34 2.07 16.44
N PRO A 331 -22.81 2.69 17.54
CA PRO A 331 -23.57 3.93 17.51
C PRO A 331 -22.84 5.10 16.83
N ARG A 332 -21.51 5.17 16.91
CA ARG A 332 -20.76 6.24 16.23
C ARG A 332 -20.84 6.14 14.72
N LEU A 333 -21.04 4.92 14.18
CA LEU A 333 -21.30 4.73 12.77
C LEU A 333 -22.66 5.33 12.37
N ASP A 334 -23.69 5.18 13.21
CA ASP A 334 -24.99 5.80 12.99
C ASP A 334 -24.91 7.33 13.01
N VAL A 335 -24.13 7.90 13.94
CA VAL A 335 -23.89 9.35 13.99
C VAL A 335 -23.20 9.83 12.71
N ALA A 336 -22.20 9.10 12.22
CA ALA A 336 -21.53 9.44 10.97
C ALA A 336 -22.45 9.33 9.74
N MET A 337 -23.29 8.29 9.69
CA MET A 337 -24.31 8.16 8.64
C MET A 337 -25.31 9.33 8.68
N ALA A 338 -25.74 9.76 9.87
CA ALA A 338 -26.57 10.96 10.02
C ALA A 338 -25.85 12.23 9.55
N GLU A 339 -24.54 12.39 9.83
CA GLU A 339 -23.75 13.50 9.31
C GLU A 339 -23.69 13.48 7.78
N ALA A 340 -23.53 12.30 7.17
CA ALA A 340 -23.56 12.16 5.72
C ALA A 340 -24.91 12.56 5.12
N HIS A 341 -26.03 12.08 5.68
CA HIS A 341 -27.37 12.49 5.26
C HIS A 341 -27.57 14.01 5.36
N TRP A 342 -27.14 14.62 6.46
CA TRP A 342 -27.23 16.07 6.64
C TRP A 342 -26.41 16.84 5.61
N ARG A 343 -25.16 16.43 5.36
CA ARG A 343 -24.27 17.05 4.37
C ARG A 343 -24.76 16.87 2.93
N LEU A 344 -25.61 15.87 2.68
CA LEU A 344 -26.32 15.66 1.41
C LEU A 344 -27.65 16.41 1.32
N GLY A 345 -28.02 17.19 2.34
CA GLY A 345 -29.24 18.00 2.36
C GLY A 345 -30.46 17.33 2.99
N ASP A 346 -30.34 16.10 3.50
CA ASP A 346 -31.44 15.37 4.16
C ASP A 346 -31.40 15.56 5.69
N ALA A 347 -31.69 16.79 6.13
CA ALA A 347 -31.68 17.13 7.54
C ALA A 347 -32.76 16.39 8.35
N THR A 348 -33.88 16.04 7.73
CA THR A 348 -35.00 15.33 8.37
C THR A 348 -34.59 13.90 8.75
N HIS A 349 -33.99 13.16 7.81
CA HIS A 349 -33.49 11.82 8.07
C HIS A 349 -32.38 11.86 9.13
N ALA A 350 -31.40 12.75 8.96
CA ALA A 350 -30.30 12.89 9.89
C ALA A 350 -30.75 13.16 11.34
N ARG A 351 -31.73 14.06 11.55
CA ARG A 351 -32.30 14.31 12.88
C ARG A 351 -33.03 13.08 13.45
N THR A 352 -33.81 12.39 12.62
CA THR A 352 -34.54 11.18 13.03
C THR A 352 -33.57 10.09 13.50
N GLN A 353 -32.50 9.87 12.73
CA GLN A 353 -31.46 8.89 13.07
C GLN A 353 -30.72 9.28 14.36
N LEU A 354 -30.36 10.56 14.54
CA LEU A 354 -29.71 11.03 15.78
C LEU A 354 -30.60 10.88 17.02
N GLN A 355 -31.91 11.12 16.89
CA GLN A 355 -32.86 10.90 17.98
C GLN A 355 -32.91 9.41 18.36
N ALA A 356 -33.00 8.51 17.38
CA ALA A 356 -32.97 7.07 17.64
C ALA A 356 -31.65 6.61 18.31
N VAL A 357 -30.52 7.21 17.94
CA VAL A 357 -29.23 6.97 18.63
C VAL A 357 -29.27 7.45 20.07
N LEU A 358 -29.77 8.67 20.33
CA LEU A 358 -29.85 9.26 21.67
C LEU A 358 -30.88 8.59 22.58
N GLU A 359 -31.95 8.02 22.04
CA GLU A 359 -32.90 7.18 22.79
C GLU A 359 -32.21 5.94 23.37
N LYS A 360 -31.31 5.32 22.59
CA LYS A 360 -30.53 4.17 23.04
C LYS A 360 -29.33 4.56 23.90
N GLN A 361 -28.68 5.68 23.56
CA GLN A 361 -27.46 6.17 24.21
C GLN A 361 -27.54 7.68 24.51
N PRO A 362 -28.25 8.08 25.59
CA PRO A 362 -28.47 9.49 25.92
C PRO A 362 -27.19 10.28 26.25
N ALA A 363 -26.07 9.60 26.52
CA ALA A 363 -24.79 10.21 26.87
C ALA A 363 -23.82 10.33 25.68
N LEU A 364 -24.22 9.99 24.46
CA LEU A 364 -23.33 10.06 23.29
C LEU A 364 -23.15 11.52 22.83
N GLU A 365 -22.06 12.14 23.26
CA GLU A 365 -21.78 13.57 23.03
C GLU A 365 -21.61 13.91 21.54
N GLU A 366 -21.05 13.01 20.74
CA GLU A 366 -20.90 13.18 19.29
C GLU A 366 -22.28 13.37 18.62
N ALA A 367 -23.30 12.60 19.04
CA ALA A 367 -24.66 12.72 18.53
C ALA A 367 -25.31 14.04 18.94
N LYS A 368 -25.15 14.45 20.21
CA LYS A 368 -25.67 15.73 20.72
C LYS A 368 -25.04 16.92 19.98
N ALA A 369 -23.72 16.88 19.81
CA ALA A 369 -22.96 17.91 19.12
C ALA A 369 -23.40 18.07 17.67
N LEU A 370 -23.61 16.96 16.95
CA LEU A 370 -24.14 17.01 15.59
C LEU A 370 -25.56 17.57 15.55
N LEU A 371 -26.45 17.12 16.43
CA LEU A 371 -27.83 17.61 16.49
C LEU A 371 -27.88 19.12 16.77
N ALA A 372 -27.00 19.64 17.63
CA ALA A 372 -26.89 21.07 17.92
C ALA A 372 -26.43 21.89 16.70
N ARG A 373 -25.49 21.37 15.89
CA ARG A 373 -25.04 22.00 14.63
C ARG A 373 -26.14 22.10 13.57
N MET A 374 -27.18 21.27 13.68
CA MET A 374 -28.30 21.21 12.75
C MET A 374 -29.47 22.13 13.15
N GLN A 375 -29.39 22.86 14.27
CA GLN A 375 -30.43 23.83 14.65
C GLN A 375 -30.43 25.01 13.66
N PRO A 376 -31.62 25.53 13.30
CA PRO A 376 -31.79 26.55 12.26
C PRO A 376 -31.13 27.89 12.60
#